data_AF-A0A3A0CMD0-F1
#
_entry.id   AF-A0A3A0CMD0-F1
#
_cell.length_a   1.000
_cell.length_b   1.000
_cell.length_c   1.000
_cell.angle_alpha   90.00
_cell.angle_beta   90.00
_cell.angle_gamma   90.00
#
_symmetry.space_group_name_H-M   'P 1'
#
loop_
_entity.id
_entity.type
_entity.pdbx_description
1 polymer ?
#
loop_
_entity_poly.entity_id
_entity_poly.type
_entity_poly.pdbx_seq_one_letter_code
_entity_poly.pdbx_strand_id
1 'polypeptide(L)'
;YYNPHIQRPALFPPSDGYLPPEDPLAGVARQIEVTAKLKQYRPDLIFVGSGYTYLQEWLPHVAQNVIRTGQADFVGLGRMVLSYPEMPADILRGKMLQRKRICRTFSDCTTAPRNGLISGCYPLDEYYKSKPEAEELTRLKGKA
;
A
#
# COMPACT_ATOMS: atom_id res chain seq x y z
N TYR A 1 5.02 -8.65 -10.70
CA TYR A 1 6.07 -8.57 -9.67
C TYR A 1 6.76 -9.91 -9.63
N TYR A 2 8.10 -9.95 -9.61
CA TYR A 2 8.84 -11.22 -9.51
C TYR A 2 8.81 -11.76 -8.07
N ASN A 3 9.11 -10.92 -7.07
CA ASN A 3 9.08 -11.28 -5.63
C ASN A 3 8.12 -10.35 -4.84
N PRO A 4 6.79 -10.52 -4.97
CA PRO A 4 5.80 -9.62 -4.37
C PRO A 4 5.85 -9.55 -2.84
N HIS A 5 6.17 -10.64 -2.13
CA HIS A 5 6.23 -10.63 -0.66
C HIS A 5 7.35 -9.71 -0.11
N ILE A 6 8.42 -9.49 -0.88
CA ILE A 6 9.51 -8.55 -0.52
C ILE A 6 9.14 -7.11 -0.90
N GLN A 7 8.60 -6.92 -2.11
CA GLN A 7 8.44 -5.58 -2.71
C GLN A 7 7.06 -4.94 -2.44
N ARG A 8 6.06 -5.75 -2.08
CA ARG A 8 4.67 -5.31 -1.93
C ARG A 8 3.99 -6.05 -0.78
N PRO A 9 4.25 -5.65 0.48
CA PRO A 9 3.55 -6.18 1.64
C PRO A 9 2.02 -6.14 1.45
N ALA A 10 1.37 -7.29 1.59
CA ALA A 10 -0.07 -7.43 1.45
C ALA A 10 -0.53 -8.69 2.18
N LEU A 11 -1.65 -8.59 2.90
CA LEU A 11 -2.27 -9.76 3.52
C LEU A 11 -3.01 -10.63 2.50
N PHE A 12 -3.68 -9.98 1.54
CA PHE A 12 -4.42 -10.66 0.48
C PHE A 12 -3.64 -10.51 -0.82
N PRO A 13 -3.07 -11.59 -1.41
CA PRO A 13 -2.34 -11.50 -2.68
C PRO A 13 -3.28 -11.21 -3.87
N PRO A 14 -2.74 -10.76 -5.01
CA PRO A 14 -3.51 -10.67 -6.26
C PRO A 14 -3.95 -12.07 -6.74
N SER A 15 -4.85 -12.16 -7.73
CA SER A 15 -5.43 -13.43 -8.21
C SER A 15 -4.42 -14.46 -8.70
N ASP A 16 -3.26 -14.00 -9.17
CA ASP A 16 -2.14 -14.79 -9.68
C ASP A 16 -0.96 -14.83 -8.69
N GLY A 17 -1.19 -14.46 -7.43
CA GLY A 17 -0.18 -14.42 -6.38
C GLY A 17 -0.19 -15.66 -5.49
N TYR A 18 0.71 -15.65 -4.49
CA TYR A 18 0.80 -16.65 -3.44
C TYR A 18 0.68 -15.97 -2.07
N LEU A 19 0.28 -16.74 -1.05
CA LEU A 19 0.28 -16.26 0.33
C LEU A 19 1.71 -15.88 0.75
N PRO A 20 1.89 -14.77 1.48
CA PRO A 20 3.21 -14.34 1.88
C PRO A 20 3.85 -15.42 2.79
N PRO A 21 5.15 -15.74 2.58
CA PRO A 21 5.85 -16.75 3.38
C PRO A 21 6.18 -16.28 4.81
N GLU A 22 5.86 -15.02 5.13
CA GLU A 22 6.10 -14.36 6.41
C GLU A 22 4.99 -13.34 6.68
N ASP A 23 4.89 -12.83 7.91
CA ASP A 23 4.01 -11.69 8.18
C ASP A 23 4.43 -10.48 7.30
N PRO A 24 3.51 -9.88 6.52
CA PRO A 24 3.86 -8.73 5.68
C PRO A 24 4.43 -7.54 6.47
N LEU A 25 4.22 -7.45 7.79
CA LEU A 25 4.86 -6.44 8.65
C LEU A 25 6.39 -6.58 8.63
N ALA A 26 6.93 -7.80 8.55
CA ALA A 26 8.36 -8.04 8.38
C ALA A 26 8.85 -7.47 7.04
N GLY A 27 8.03 -7.60 5.98
CA GLY A 27 8.28 -6.97 4.68
C GLY A 27 8.33 -5.44 4.75
N VAL A 28 7.43 -4.81 5.51
CA VAL A 28 7.46 -3.36 5.75
C VAL A 28 8.74 -2.94 6.49
N ALA A 29 9.06 -3.63 7.59
CA ALA A 29 10.26 -3.34 8.38
C ALA A 29 11.53 -3.43 7.52
N ARG A 30 11.64 -4.49 6.70
CA ARG A 30 12.75 -4.68 5.77
C ARG A 30 12.88 -3.54 4.76
N GLN A 31 11.78 -3.08 4.16
CA GLN A 31 11.82 -1.97 3.21
C GLN A 31 12.28 -0.66 3.87
N ILE A 32 11.80 -0.39 5.10
CA ILE A 32 12.24 0.78 5.87
C ILE A 32 13.73 0.69 6.17
N GLU A 33 14.20 -0.45 6.67
CA GLU A 33 15.61 -0.66 7.02
C GLU A 33 16.54 -0.51 5.81
N VAL A 34 16.19 -1.13 4.67
CA VAL A 34 16.98 -1.03 3.44
C VAL A 34 17.03 0.42 2.96
N THR A 35 15.89 1.13 2.95
CA THR A 35 15.84 2.55 2.55
C THR A 35 16.71 3.41 3.48
N ALA A 36 16.64 3.18 4.79
CA ALA A 36 17.44 3.89 5.78
C ALA A 36 18.94 3.69 5.55
N LYS A 37 19.38 2.44 5.32
CA LYS A 37 20.78 2.15 5.00
C LYS A 37 21.21 2.88 3.74
N LEU A 38 20.41 2.84 2.68
CA LEU A 38 20.74 3.54 1.43
C LEU A 38 20.84 5.07 1.63
N LYS A 39 19.93 5.68 2.40
CA LYS A 39 19.98 7.11 2.75
C LYS A 39 21.23 7.45 3.56
N GLN A 40 21.64 6.60 4.51
CA GLN A 40 22.89 6.78 5.24
C GLN A 40 24.13 6.72 4.33
N TYR A 41 24.13 5.83 3.33
CA TYR A 41 25.24 5.70 2.38
C TYR A 41 25.31 6.86 1.35
N ARG A 42 24.18 7.46 1.01
CA ARG A 42 24.07 8.54 0.00
C ARG A 42 23.14 9.66 0.51
N PRO A 43 23.55 10.42 1.54
CA PRO A 43 22.68 11.40 2.19
C PRO A 43 22.29 12.57 1.28
N ASP A 44 23.07 12.82 0.22
CA ASP A 44 22.85 13.83 -0.81
C ASP A 44 21.71 13.50 -1.78
N LEU A 45 21.36 12.22 -1.91
CA LEU A 45 20.23 11.79 -2.75
C LEU A 45 18.91 11.86 -1.98
N ILE A 46 17.83 12.08 -2.73
CA ILE A 46 16.46 12.07 -2.21
C ILE A 46 15.90 10.65 -2.26
N PHE A 47 15.41 10.18 -1.11
CA PHE A 47 14.81 8.86 -0.94
C PHE A 47 13.32 8.95 -0.61
N VAL A 48 12.53 8.17 -1.36
CA VAL A 48 11.11 7.94 -1.08
C VAL A 48 10.95 6.51 -0.58
N GLY A 49 10.56 6.33 0.68
CA GLY A 49 10.27 5.00 1.21
C GLY A 49 8.96 4.44 0.65
N SER A 50 8.83 3.12 0.61
CA SER A 50 7.64 2.40 0.13
C SER A 50 7.13 1.39 1.17
N GLY A 51 6.01 0.72 0.88
CA GLY A 51 5.46 -0.36 1.69
C GLY A 51 4.54 0.08 2.85
N TYR A 52 4.47 1.38 3.16
CA TYR A 52 3.78 1.90 4.34
C TYR A 52 2.26 1.65 4.39
N THR A 53 1.59 1.44 3.25
CA THR A 53 0.12 1.20 3.22
C THR A 53 -0.31 0.06 4.15
N TYR A 54 0.52 -0.98 4.34
CA TYR A 54 0.18 -2.11 5.21
C TYR A 54 0.06 -1.71 6.69
N LEU A 55 0.68 -0.61 7.11
CA LEU A 55 0.62 -0.09 8.48
C LEU A 55 -0.73 0.54 8.84
N GLN A 56 -1.58 0.83 7.85
CA GLN A 56 -2.96 1.29 8.08
C GLN A 56 -3.03 2.50 9.04
N GLU A 57 -3.74 2.41 10.16
CA GLU A 57 -3.85 3.49 11.15
C GLU A 57 -2.51 3.88 11.78
N TRP A 58 -1.52 2.98 11.82
CA TRP A 58 -0.20 3.23 12.39
C TRP A 58 0.76 3.95 11.43
N LEU A 59 0.37 4.08 10.15
CA LEU A 59 1.17 4.72 9.12
C LEU A 59 1.72 6.09 9.55
N PRO A 60 0.93 7.03 10.12
CA PRO A 60 1.43 8.36 10.47
C PRO A 60 2.54 8.33 11.52
N HIS A 61 2.44 7.43 12.51
CA HIS A 61 3.42 7.32 13.58
C HIS A 61 4.76 6.80 13.06
N VAL A 62 4.74 5.77 12.23
CA VAL A 62 5.94 5.22 11.61
C VAL A 62 6.54 6.22 10.62
N ALA A 63 5.71 6.86 9.79
CA ALA A 63 6.11 7.89 8.84
C ALA A 63 6.84 9.05 9.54
N GLN A 64 6.27 9.57 10.63
CA GLN A 64 6.87 10.64 11.41
C GLN A 64 8.25 10.22 11.94
N ASN A 65 8.39 9.00 12.46
CA ASN A 65 9.68 8.51 12.95
C ASN A 65 10.72 8.42 11.82
N VAL A 66 10.34 7.83 10.67
CA VAL A 66 11.22 7.68 9.50
C VAL A 66 11.79 9.04 9.07
N ILE A 67 10.92 10.04 8.90
CA ILE A 67 11.34 11.37 8.45
C ILE A 67 12.17 12.08 9.53
N ARG A 68 11.71 12.10 10.78
CA ARG A 68 12.39 12.79 11.89
C ARG A 68 13.79 12.25 12.19
N THR A 69 14.03 10.98 11.87
CA THR A 69 15.33 10.32 12.09
C THR A 69 16.18 10.20 10.82
N GLY A 70 15.77 10.84 9.72
CA GLY A 70 16.54 10.87 8.48
C GLY A 70 16.65 9.52 7.77
N GLN A 71 15.70 8.61 7.99
CA GLN A 71 15.68 7.29 7.34
C GLN A 71 15.17 7.35 5.88
N ALA A 72 14.39 8.38 5.54
CA ALA A 72 14.00 8.74 4.18
C ALA A 72 13.63 10.24 4.15
N ASP A 73 13.56 10.83 2.95
CA ASP A 73 13.14 12.21 2.77
C ASP A 73 11.62 12.32 2.58
N PHE A 74 11.00 11.29 2.00
CA PHE A 74 9.55 11.21 1.79
C PHE A 74 9.01 9.81 2.09
N VAL A 75 7.74 9.77 2.52
CA VAL A 75 6.96 8.54 2.69
C VAL A 75 6.02 8.40 1.49
N GLY A 76 6.30 7.44 0.62
CA GLY A 76 5.50 7.18 -0.57
C GLY A 76 4.21 6.42 -0.25
N LEU A 77 3.08 6.92 -0.76
CA LEU A 77 1.78 6.25 -0.67
C LEU A 77 1.31 5.83 -2.06
N GLY A 78 1.12 4.52 -2.25
CA GLY A 78 0.54 3.96 -3.47
C GLY A 78 -0.93 3.59 -3.27
N ARG A 79 -1.20 2.30 -3.02
CA ARG A 79 -2.57 1.75 -2.95
C ARG A 79 -3.49 2.43 -1.92
N MET A 80 -2.94 3.07 -0.90
CA MET A 80 -3.74 3.82 0.10
C MET A 80 -4.49 5.00 -0.53
N VAL A 81 -3.87 5.72 -1.47
CA VAL A 81 -4.50 6.91 -2.05
C VAL A 81 -5.64 6.57 -3.01
N LEU A 82 -5.78 5.30 -3.41
CA LEU A 82 -6.92 4.86 -4.24
C LEU A 82 -8.24 4.84 -3.47
N SER A 83 -8.21 4.60 -2.16
CA SER A 83 -9.40 4.59 -1.30
C SER A 83 -9.50 5.83 -0.41
N TYR A 84 -8.37 6.47 -0.12
CA TYR A 84 -8.30 7.65 0.73
C TYR A 84 -7.30 8.70 0.18
N PRO A 85 -7.61 9.38 -0.94
CA PRO A 85 -6.73 10.39 -1.54
C PRO A 85 -6.34 11.53 -0.59
N GLU A 86 -7.25 11.95 0.30
CA GLU A 86 -7.01 13.06 1.22
C GLU A 86 -6.20 12.65 2.46
N MET A 87 -5.86 11.37 2.63
CA MET A 87 -5.17 10.87 3.83
C MET A 87 -3.91 11.68 4.20
N PRO A 88 -3.00 12.04 3.27
CA PRO A 88 -1.85 12.90 3.60
C PRO A 88 -2.28 14.25 4.18
N ALA A 89 -3.26 14.91 3.56
CA ALA A 89 -3.73 16.21 4.00
C ALA A 89 -4.45 16.14 5.36
N ASP A 90 -5.21 15.07 5.61
CA ASP A 90 -5.88 14.84 6.89
C ASP A 90 -4.85 14.57 8.00
N ILE A 91 -3.81 13.76 7.75
CA ILE A 91 -2.70 13.52 8.69
C ILE A 91 -2.00 14.84 9.05
N LEU A 92 -1.60 15.62 8.04
CA LEU A 92 -0.86 16.87 8.25
C LEU A 92 -1.69 17.93 9.00
N ARG A 93 -3.02 17.88 8.88
CA ARG A 93 -3.95 18.76 9.61
C ARG A 93 -4.34 18.23 10.98
N GLY A 94 -3.77 17.10 11.43
CA GLY A 94 -4.10 16.48 12.71
C GLY A 94 -5.54 15.95 12.79
N LYS A 95 -6.17 15.67 11.64
CA LYS A 95 -7.53 15.12 11.63
C LYS A 95 -7.50 13.63 11.94
N MET A 96 -8.58 13.16 12.57
CA MET A 96 -8.79 11.73 12.80
C MET A 96 -8.93 10.99 11.45
N LEU A 97 -8.21 9.87 11.31
CA LEU A 97 -8.26 9.05 10.10
C LEU A 97 -9.62 8.38 9.91
N GLN A 98 -10.14 8.45 8.69
CA GLN A 98 -11.38 7.78 8.31
C GLN A 98 -11.17 6.28 8.09
N ARG A 99 -11.32 5.48 9.15
CA ARG A 99 -11.04 4.03 9.15
C ARG A 99 -11.69 3.25 8.00
N LYS A 100 -12.92 3.62 7.60
CA LYS A 100 -13.64 2.95 6.49
C LYS A 100 -12.95 3.09 5.13
N ARG A 101 -12.09 4.11 4.96
CA ARG A 101 -11.38 4.40 3.71
C ARG A 101 -9.96 3.84 3.69
N ILE A 102 -9.47 3.29 4.81
CA ILE A 102 -8.11 2.76 4.91
C ILE A 102 -8.00 1.45 4.12
N CYS A 103 -7.04 1.41 3.20
CA CYS A 103 -6.73 0.23 2.40
C CYS A 103 -6.24 -0.92 3.28
N ARG A 104 -6.87 -2.10 3.12
CA ARG A 104 -6.52 -3.34 3.87
C ARG A 104 -5.78 -4.35 3.00
N THR A 105 -5.15 -3.85 1.94
CA THR A 105 -4.33 -4.65 1.02
C THR A 105 -5.05 -5.81 0.32
N PHE A 106 -6.31 -5.62 -0.09
CA PHE A 106 -7.14 -6.59 -0.82
C PHE A 106 -6.60 -7.03 -2.19
N SER A 107 -5.61 -6.30 -2.72
CA SER A 107 -4.97 -6.51 -4.02
C SER A 107 -5.83 -6.33 -5.27
N ASP A 108 -7.09 -5.93 -5.17
CA ASP A 108 -7.97 -5.64 -6.31
C ASP A 108 -7.40 -4.63 -7.30
N CYS A 109 -6.76 -3.57 -6.79
CA CYS A 109 -6.01 -2.59 -7.59
C CYS A 109 -4.90 -3.20 -8.46
N THR A 110 -4.43 -4.40 -8.14
CA THR A 110 -3.45 -5.17 -8.92
C THR A 110 -4.12 -6.29 -9.72
N THR A 111 -5.11 -6.99 -9.14
CA THR A 111 -5.84 -8.07 -9.80
C THR A 111 -6.58 -7.56 -11.04
N ALA A 112 -7.29 -6.44 -10.95
CA ALA A 112 -8.06 -5.88 -12.05
C ALA A 112 -7.22 -5.64 -13.32
N PRO A 113 -6.13 -4.83 -13.30
CA PRO A 113 -5.33 -4.59 -14.49
C PRO A 113 -4.60 -5.82 -15.03
N ARG A 114 -4.32 -6.84 -14.19
CA ARG A 114 -3.76 -8.12 -14.67
C ARG A 114 -4.74 -8.94 -15.50
N ASN A 115 -6.03 -8.67 -15.36
CA ASN A 115 -7.10 -9.32 -16.10
C ASN A 115 -7.75 -8.37 -17.13
N GLY A 116 -7.05 -7.29 -17.51
CA GLY A 116 -7.56 -6.32 -18.50
C GLY A 116 -8.66 -5.38 -18.01
N LEU A 117 -8.95 -5.37 -16.71
CA LEU A 117 -9.92 -4.45 -16.10
C LEU A 117 -9.24 -3.16 -15.63
N ILE A 118 -10.01 -2.09 -15.43
CA ILE A 118 -9.49 -0.81 -14.94
C ILE A 118 -8.91 -0.94 -13.51
N SER A 119 -7.81 -0.25 -13.23
CA SER A 119 -7.21 -0.28 -11.87
C SER A 119 -7.94 0.69 -10.93
N GLY A 120 -8.29 0.23 -9.73
CA GLY A 120 -8.90 1.06 -8.70
C GLY A 120 -9.15 0.33 -7.38
N CYS A 121 -9.94 0.93 -6.48
CA CYS A 121 -10.29 0.33 -5.19
C CYS A 121 -11.75 -0.15 -5.15
N TYR A 122 -12.01 -1.30 -5.77
CA TYR A 122 -13.33 -1.92 -5.81
C TYR A 122 -14.03 -2.13 -4.45
N PRO A 123 -13.33 -2.44 -3.34
CA PRO A 123 -14.02 -2.66 -2.05
C PRO A 123 -14.41 -1.39 -1.28
N LEU A 124 -13.69 -0.27 -1.47
CA LEU A 124 -13.80 0.91 -0.61
C LEU A 124 -14.14 2.21 -1.34
N ASP A 125 -14.01 2.25 -2.67
CA ASP A 125 -14.37 3.40 -3.49
C ASP A 125 -15.72 3.13 -4.18
N GLU A 126 -16.71 3.98 -3.93
CA GLU A 126 -18.08 3.80 -4.44
C GLU A 126 -18.16 3.86 -5.97
N TYR A 127 -17.29 4.62 -6.63
CA TYR A 127 -17.25 4.66 -8.10
C TYR A 127 -16.79 3.33 -8.68
N TYR A 128 -15.78 2.69 -8.08
CA TYR A 128 -15.33 1.37 -8.53
C TYR A 128 -16.27 0.24 -8.09
N LYS A 129 -16.89 0.36 -6.93
CA LYS A 129 -17.83 -0.64 -6.40
C LYS A 129 -19.11 -0.75 -7.22
N SER A 130 -19.60 0.36 -7.78
CA SER A 130 -20.83 0.40 -8.59
C SER A 130 -20.64 -0.02 -10.05
N LYS A 131 -19.41 -0.36 -10.45
CA LYS A 131 -19.09 -0.75 -11.82
C LYS A 131 -19.39 -2.22 -12.10
N PRO A 132 -19.83 -2.58 -13.33
CA PRO A 132 -19.94 -3.98 -13.75
C PRO A 132 -18.63 -4.77 -13.57
N GLU A 133 -17.48 -4.11 -13.73
CA GLU A 133 -16.16 -4.70 -13.51
C GLU A 133 -15.95 -5.20 -12.07
N ALA A 134 -16.70 -4.71 -11.08
CA ALA A 134 -16.63 -5.20 -9.70
C ALA A 134 -17.15 -6.64 -9.58
N GLU A 135 -18.22 -6.97 -10.29
CA GLU A 135 -18.78 -8.32 -10.34
C GLU A 135 -17.88 -9.28 -11.13
N GLU A 136 -17.33 -8.81 -12.25
CA GLU A 136 -16.32 -9.56 -13.00
C GLU A 136 -15.08 -9.85 -12.15
N LEU A 137 -14.57 -8.84 -11.43
CA LEU A 137 -13.40 -9.00 -10.56
C LEU A 137 -13.64 -10.03 -9.44
N THR A 138 -14.83 -10.02 -8.83
CA THR A 138 -15.22 -11.02 -7.83
C THR A 138 -15.16 -12.44 -8.41
N ARG A 139 -15.69 -12.64 -9.62
CA ARG A 139 -15.66 -13.93 -10.32
C ARG A 139 -14.23 -14.37 -10.67
N LEU A 140 -13.37 -13.45 -11.09
CA LEU A 140 -11.97 -13.73 -11.38
C LEU A 140 -11.17 -14.14 -10.14
N LYS A 141 -11.44 -13.52 -8.99
CA LYS A 141 -10.80 -13.86 -7.71
C LYS A 141 -11.24 -15.22 -7.16
N GLY A 142 -12.51 -15.60 -7.36
CA GLY A 142 -13.06 -16.88 -6.89
C GLY A 142 -12.66 -18.11 -7.68
N LYS A 143 -11.91 -17.95 -8.78
CA LYS A 143 -11.37 -19.05 -9.60
C LYS A 143 -9.92 -19.43 -9.24
N ALA A 144 -9.34 -18.81 -8.22
CA ALA A 144 -7.96 -19.02 -7.78
C ALA A 144 -7.88 -19.92 -6.53
#